data_AF-Q6WWG7-F1
#
_entry.id   AF-Q6WWG7-F1
#
_cell.length_a   1.000
_cell.length_b   1.000
_cell.length_c   1.000
_cell.angle_alpha   90.00
_cell.angle_beta   90.00
_cell.angle_gamma   90.00
#
_symmetry.space_group_name_H-M   'P 1'
#
loop_
_entity.id
_entity.type
_entity.pdbx_description
1 polymer ?
#
loop_
_entity_poly.entity_id
_entity_poly.type
_entity_poly.pdbx_seq_one_letter_code
_entity_poly.pdbx_strand_id
1 'polypeptide(L)'
;GRYCDRPDLFPNVAHFHTLRVNQPASKFYSTEQLRNLCELWERRGSGLTNMHGSTGDVILLGTTTDELEPVFYELTHNLNMDLGGSGSNLRTPSCCLGKARCEWSCIDTQNITYNLTQEYQDELHRPMFPYKFKFKTSGCPNDCVAAIARADCSIIGTWRDNIRIDQEAVRAYAAG
;
A
#
# COMPACT_ATOMS: atom_id res chain seq x y z
N GLY A 1 18.07 -5.83 -0.50
CA GLY A 1 18.83 -5.41 0.69
C GLY A 1 19.67 -4.19 0.38
N ARG A 2 20.26 -3.59 1.42
CA ARG A 2 21.16 -2.44 1.37
C ARG A 2 22.27 -2.63 2.40
N TYR A 3 23.46 -2.15 2.06
CA TYR A 3 24.66 -2.18 2.90
C TYR A 3 25.28 -0.78 2.97
N CYS A 4 25.84 -0.41 4.12
CA CYS A 4 26.62 0.81 4.28
C CYS A 4 27.99 0.66 3.59
N ASP A 5 28.52 1.75 3.01
CA ASP A 5 29.84 1.79 2.37
C ASP A 5 31.01 1.94 3.37
N ARG A 6 30.72 2.25 4.63
CA ARG A 6 31.68 2.38 5.75
C ARG A 6 31.27 1.54 6.96
N PRO A 7 31.24 0.19 6.84
CA PRO A 7 30.88 -0.68 7.96
C PRO A 7 31.90 -0.61 9.12
N ASP A 8 33.12 -0.14 8.86
CA ASP A 8 34.13 0.13 9.88
C ASP A 8 33.75 1.30 10.81
N LEU A 9 33.09 2.33 10.27
CA LEU A 9 32.61 3.48 11.03
C LEU A 9 31.19 3.27 11.55
N PHE A 10 30.34 2.57 10.79
CA PHE A 10 28.92 2.40 11.08
C PHE A 10 28.51 0.91 11.08
N PRO A 11 29.06 0.09 11.99
CA PRO A 11 28.86 -1.36 11.98
C PRO A 11 27.39 -1.77 12.16
N ASN A 12 26.61 -1.00 12.93
CA ASN A 12 25.19 -1.29 13.21
C ASN A 12 24.26 -1.12 12.01
N VAL A 13 24.73 -0.51 10.93
CA VAL A 13 24.00 -0.38 9.65
C VAL A 13 24.77 -1.00 8.50
N ALA A 14 25.75 -1.88 8.80
CA ALA A 14 26.44 -2.67 7.80
C ALA A 14 25.44 -3.41 6.92
N HIS A 15 24.42 -4.04 7.53
CA HIS A 15 23.21 -4.50 6.86
C HIS A 15 22.05 -3.60 7.28
N PHE A 16 21.32 -3.04 6.32
CA PHE A 16 20.18 -2.18 6.60
C PHE A 16 19.04 -2.44 5.61
N HIS A 17 18.54 -3.67 5.62
CA HIS A 17 17.56 -4.15 4.66
C HIS A 17 16.17 -3.59 4.94
N THR A 18 15.43 -3.29 3.88
CA THR A 18 14.05 -2.82 3.95
C THR A 18 13.11 -3.97 3.61
N LEU A 19 12.11 -4.22 4.45
CA LEU A 19 10.99 -5.09 4.12
C LEU A 19 9.78 -4.24 3.72
N ARG A 20 9.09 -4.67 2.67
CA ARG A 20 7.82 -4.10 2.24
C ARG A 20 6.73 -5.03 2.73
N VAL A 21 5.80 -4.52 3.53
CA VAL A 21 4.67 -5.28 4.05
C VAL A 21 3.40 -4.77 3.38
N ASN A 22 2.60 -5.69 2.85
CA ASN A 22 1.38 -5.38 2.11
C ASN A 22 0.37 -4.71 3.05
N GLN A 23 -0.12 -3.53 2.67
CA GLN A 23 -1.05 -2.74 3.47
C GLN A 23 -2.52 -3.10 3.20
N PRO A 24 -3.43 -2.98 4.19
CA PRO A 24 -4.86 -3.02 3.92
C PRO A 24 -5.26 -1.91 2.93
N ALA A 25 -6.25 -2.22 2.09
CA ALA A 25 -6.79 -1.26 1.13
C ALA A 25 -7.17 0.05 1.84
N SER A 26 -6.78 1.19 1.24
CA SER A 26 -6.99 2.52 1.80
C SER A 26 -6.36 2.81 3.16
N LYS A 27 -5.46 1.94 3.67
CA LYS A 27 -4.63 2.18 4.86
C LYS A 27 -5.44 2.41 6.15
N PHE A 28 -6.59 1.77 6.27
CA PHE A 28 -7.31 1.72 7.55
C PHE A 28 -6.70 0.64 8.45
N TYR A 29 -6.44 1.00 9.70
CA TYR A 29 -5.84 0.12 10.70
C TYR A 29 -6.59 0.21 12.02
N SER A 30 -6.62 -0.89 12.76
CA SER A 30 -6.86 -0.83 14.20
C SER A 30 -5.56 -0.47 14.93
N THR A 31 -5.68 0.07 16.15
CA THR A 31 -4.48 0.34 16.96
C THR A 31 -3.76 -0.94 17.38
N GLU A 32 -4.50 -2.05 17.53
CA GLU A 32 -3.96 -3.38 17.81
C GLU A 32 -3.03 -3.86 16.68
N GLN A 33 -3.47 -3.79 15.41
CA GLN A 33 -2.65 -4.16 14.26
C GLN A 33 -1.34 -3.39 14.20
N LEU A 34 -1.39 -2.07 14.43
CA LEU A 34 -0.19 -1.23 14.43
C LEU A 34 0.72 -1.53 15.61
N ARG A 35 0.19 -1.75 16.82
CA ARG A 35 0.99 -2.10 17.99
C ARG A 35 1.71 -3.43 17.80
N ASN A 36 1.01 -4.47 17.33
CA ASN A 36 1.62 -5.78 17.09
C ASN A 36 2.74 -5.68 16.02
N LEU A 37 2.55 -4.85 14.98
CA LEU A 37 3.61 -4.61 13.98
C LEU A 37 4.81 -3.88 14.58
N CYS A 38 4.58 -2.89 15.45
CA CYS A 38 5.65 -2.18 16.17
C CYS A 38 6.42 -3.13 17.10
N GLU A 39 5.73 -3.98 17.87
CA GLU A 39 6.36 -4.95 18.79
C GLU A 39 7.26 -5.95 18.05
N LEU A 40 6.80 -6.46 16.90
CA LEU A 40 7.61 -7.28 16.03
C LEU A 40 8.84 -6.52 15.52
N TRP A 41 8.65 -5.29 15.05
CA TRP A 41 9.71 -4.53 14.39
C TRP A 41 10.75 -3.95 15.36
N GLU A 42 10.36 -3.65 16.60
CA GLU A 42 11.28 -3.25 17.68
C GLU A 42 12.19 -4.41 18.08
N ARG A 43 11.67 -5.64 18.11
CA ARG A 43 12.44 -6.84 18.44
C ARG A 43 13.42 -7.26 17.34
N ARG A 44 13.03 -7.10 16.07
CA ARG A 44 13.71 -7.74 14.92
C ARG A 44 14.23 -6.77 13.86
N GLY A 45 14.08 -5.48 14.08
CA GLY A 45 14.50 -4.44 13.14
C GLY A 45 15.06 -3.23 13.86
N SER A 46 15.14 -2.13 13.13
CA SER A 46 15.66 -0.86 13.65
C SER A 46 14.67 -0.06 14.50
N GLY A 47 13.39 -0.47 14.53
CA GLY A 47 12.28 0.36 15.03
C GLY A 47 11.87 1.51 14.09
N LEU A 48 12.59 1.76 13.00
CA LEU A 48 12.28 2.82 12.03
C LEU A 48 11.33 2.33 10.94
N THR A 49 10.37 3.17 10.55
CA THR A 49 9.40 2.85 9.49
C THR A 49 9.18 4.01 8.52
N ASN A 50 8.62 3.70 7.36
CA ASN A 50 7.86 4.68 6.59
C ASN A 50 6.40 4.24 6.49
N MET A 51 5.49 5.12 6.89
CA MET A 51 4.04 4.92 6.83
C MET A 51 3.46 5.95 5.85
N HIS A 52 3.51 5.71 4.54
CA HIS A 52 3.80 4.47 3.81
C HIS A 52 4.81 4.72 2.67
N GLY A 53 5.25 3.65 2.01
CA GLY A 53 5.94 3.75 0.73
C GLY A 53 5.03 4.33 -0.36
N SER A 54 5.62 4.99 -1.36
CA SER A 54 4.84 5.64 -2.42
C SER A 54 4.00 4.68 -3.28
N THR A 55 4.32 3.38 -3.32
CA THR A 55 3.45 2.39 -3.99
C THR A 55 2.22 2.09 -3.13
N GLY A 56 2.41 1.92 -1.82
CA GLY A 56 1.35 1.63 -0.86
C GLY A 56 1.87 0.98 0.42
N ASP A 57 2.94 0.19 0.32
CA ASP A 57 3.44 -0.71 1.35
C ASP A 57 3.75 -0.02 2.69
N VAL A 58 3.56 -0.75 3.79
CA VAL A 58 4.25 -0.40 5.05
C VAL A 58 5.74 -0.73 4.87
N ILE A 59 6.61 0.21 5.24
CA ILE A 59 8.05 0.06 5.09
C ILE A 59 8.68 -0.17 6.45
N LEU A 60 9.19 -1.37 6.66
CA LEU A 60 10.03 -1.72 7.81
C LEU A 60 11.48 -1.45 7.43
N LEU A 61 12.06 -0.37 7.97
CA LEU A 61 13.29 0.23 7.45
C LEU A 61 14.52 -0.18 8.26
N GLY A 62 15.23 -1.21 7.81
CA GLY A 62 16.51 -1.59 8.39
C GLY A 62 16.43 -2.81 9.30
N THR A 63 16.94 -3.92 8.81
CA THR A 63 17.27 -5.12 9.58
C THR A 63 18.44 -5.85 8.90
N THR A 64 18.89 -6.94 9.51
CA THR A 64 19.96 -7.81 9.02
C THR A 64 19.40 -8.96 8.15
N THR A 65 20.29 -9.73 7.54
CA THR A 65 19.88 -10.85 6.67
C THR A 65 19.22 -11.98 7.45
N ASP A 66 19.74 -12.28 8.65
CA ASP A 66 19.28 -13.40 9.47
C ASP A 66 17.88 -13.17 10.07
N GLU A 67 17.45 -11.91 10.17
CA GLU A 67 16.11 -11.55 10.67
C GLU A 67 15.03 -11.54 9.57
N LEU A 68 15.38 -11.72 8.29
CA LEU A 68 14.39 -11.66 7.19
C LEU A 68 13.32 -12.75 7.31
N GLU A 69 13.73 -14.01 7.44
CA GLU A 69 12.82 -15.15 7.57
C GLU A 69 12.08 -15.16 8.92
N PRO A 70 12.71 -14.87 10.07
CA PRO A 70 11.99 -14.72 11.35
C PRO A 70 10.91 -13.63 11.31
N VAL A 71 11.19 -12.48 10.70
CA VAL A 71 10.20 -11.41 10.51
C VAL A 71 9.06 -11.89 9.62
N PHE A 72 9.37 -12.54 8.49
CA PHE A 72 8.37 -13.06 7.58
C PHE A 72 7.48 -14.13 8.23
N TYR A 73 8.06 -15.02 9.03
CA TYR A 73 7.34 -16.03 9.79
C TYR A 73 6.35 -15.40 10.77
N GLU A 74 6.77 -14.44 11.60
CA GLU A 74 5.87 -13.78 12.55
C GLU A 74 4.79 -12.94 11.84
N LEU A 75 5.13 -12.25 10.74
CA LEU A 75 4.15 -11.52 9.91
C LEU A 75 3.02 -12.45 9.43
N THR A 76 3.37 -13.62 8.88
CA THR A 76 2.41 -14.55 8.30
C THR A 76 1.65 -15.35 9.36
N HIS A 77 2.33 -15.90 10.36
CA HIS A 77 1.73 -16.82 11.33
C HIS A 77 1.01 -16.11 12.47
N ASN A 78 1.45 -14.90 12.86
CA ASN A 78 0.91 -14.20 14.03
C ASN A 78 0.09 -12.96 13.65
N LEU A 79 0.47 -12.25 12.58
CA LEU A 79 -0.17 -10.99 12.18
C LEU A 79 -1.12 -11.14 10.98
N ASN A 80 -1.10 -12.29 10.29
CA ASN A 80 -1.85 -12.52 9.05
C ASN A 80 -1.59 -11.41 8.02
N MET A 81 -0.32 -11.01 7.89
CA MET A 81 0.16 -10.02 6.93
C MET A 81 1.21 -10.66 6.03
N ASP A 82 1.20 -10.28 4.75
CA ASP A 82 2.19 -10.73 3.76
C ASP A 82 3.11 -9.59 3.33
N LEU A 83 4.16 -9.93 2.60
CA LEU A 83 5.07 -8.99 1.98
C LEU A 83 4.44 -8.30 0.78
N GLY A 84 4.95 -7.10 0.47
CA GLY A 84 4.65 -6.36 -0.74
C GLY A 84 5.56 -6.73 -1.91
N GLY A 85 5.25 -6.19 -3.09
CA GLY A 85 5.97 -6.50 -4.33
C GLY A 85 7.24 -5.67 -4.56
N SER A 86 8.31 -6.32 -5.04
CA SER A 86 9.50 -5.66 -5.60
C SER A 86 10.16 -6.51 -6.70
N GLY A 87 10.84 -5.88 -7.67
CA GLY A 87 11.42 -6.57 -8.84
C GLY A 87 10.65 -6.36 -10.15
N SER A 88 10.84 -7.25 -11.12
CA SER A 88 10.11 -7.24 -12.41
C SER A 88 8.84 -8.09 -12.30
N ASN A 89 7.88 -7.57 -11.55
CA ASN A 89 6.67 -8.25 -11.10
C ASN A 89 5.49 -7.28 -10.98
N LEU A 90 4.32 -7.81 -10.62
CA LEU A 90 3.25 -6.98 -10.08
C LEU A 90 3.72 -6.36 -8.76
N ARG A 91 3.51 -5.07 -8.62
CA ARG A 91 3.74 -4.34 -7.37
C ARG A 91 2.43 -4.22 -6.62
N THR A 92 2.54 -4.01 -5.31
CA THR A 92 1.43 -3.85 -4.39
C THR A 92 0.39 -2.85 -4.91
N PRO A 93 -0.84 -3.31 -5.24
CA PRO A 93 -1.92 -2.44 -5.64
C PRO A 93 -2.28 -1.44 -4.53
N SER A 94 -2.76 -0.25 -4.91
CA SER A 94 -3.28 0.72 -3.95
C SER A 94 -4.44 1.55 -4.48
N CYS A 95 -5.26 2.07 -3.57
CA CYS A 95 -6.44 2.84 -3.91
C CYS A 95 -6.63 4.08 -3.04
N CYS A 96 -7.52 4.97 -3.50
CA CYS A 96 -8.09 5.99 -2.63
C CYS A 96 -9.13 5.36 -1.67
N LEU A 97 -9.51 6.13 -0.64
CA LEU A 97 -10.46 5.68 0.39
C LEU A 97 -11.84 5.24 -0.14
N GLY A 98 -12.21 5.69 -1.34
CA GLY A 98 -13.40 5.26 -2.05
C GLY A 98 -14.69 5.35 -1.23
N LYS A 99 -15.54 4.33 -1.35
CA LYS A 99 -16.85 4.29 -0.70
C LYS A 99 -16.82 4.25 0.83
N ALA A 100 -15.68 4.00 1.46
CA ALA A 100 -15.61 4.00 2.93
C ALA A 100 -15.87 5.39 3.53
N ARG A 101 -15.52 6.47 2.81
CA ARG A 101 -15.70 7.84 3.33
C ARG A 101 -15.73 8.93 2.25
N CYS A 102 -16.17 8.62 1.03
CA CYS A 102 -16.34 9.60 -0.03
C CYS A 102 -17.63 9.33 -0.80
N GLU A 103 -18.49 10.33 -0.85
CA GLU A 103 -19.76 10.39 -1.56
C GLU A 103 -19.59 10.48 -3.09
N TRP A 104 -18.39 10.74 -3.58
CA TRP A 104 -18.08 10.80 -5.02
C TRP A 104 -17.56 9.47 -5.60
N SER A 105 -17.35 8.45 -4.78
CA SER A 105 -16.77 7.18 -5.27
C SER A 105 -17.77 6.41 -6.14
N CYS A 106 -17.52 6.36 -7.44
CA CYS A 106 -18.37 5.65 -8.41
C CYS A 106 -18.23 4.13 -8.31
N ILE A 107 -17.07 3.64 -7.87
CA ILE A 107 -16.73 2.21 -7.73
C ILE A 107 -16.28 1.89 -6.31
N ASP A 108 -16.36 0.60 -5.94
CA ASP A 108 -15.77 0.12 -4.68
C ASP A 108 -14.27 -0.10 -4.86
N THR A 109 -13.49 0.96 -4.61
CA THR A 109 -12.05 0.95 -4.85
C THR A 109 -11.31 -0.04 -3.95
N GLN A 110 -11.79 -0.24 -2.71
CA GLN A 110 -11.16 -1.12 -1.74
C GLN A 110 -11.36 -2.58 -2.14
N ASN A 111 -12.59 -2.95 -2.48
CA ASN A 111 -12.89 -4.29 -2.92
C ASN A 111 -12.13 -4.65 -4.21
N ILE A 112 -12.12 -3.77 -5.22
CA ILE A 112 -11.34 -4.00 -6.45
C ILE A 112 -9.86 -4.22 -6.15
N THR A 113 -9.27 -3.35 -5.32
CA THR A 113 -7.85 -3.40 -5.00
C THR A 113 -7.50 -4.66 -4.20
N TYR A 114 -8.33 -5.04 -3.24
CA TYR A 114 -8.15 -6.26 -2.47
C TYR A 114 -8.23 -7.50 -3.36
N ASN A 115 -9.27 -7.64 -4.19
CA ASN A 115 -9.43 -8.81 -5.06
C ASN A 115 -8.29 -8.93 -6.07
N LEU A 116 -7.88 -7.83 -6.73
CA LEU A 116 -6.72 -7.87 -7.64
C LEU A 116 -5.43 -8.26 -6.91
N THR A 117 -5.27 -7.82 -5.67
CA THR A 117 -4.09 -8.18 -4.86
C THR A 117 -4.08 -9.67 -4.52
N GLN A 118 -5.24 -10.25 -4.20
CA GLN A 118 -5.38 -11.67 -3.86
C GLN A 118 -5.32 -12.58 -5.08
N GLU A 119 -5.95 -12.20 -6.19
CA GLU A 119 -5.97 -12.96 -7.44
C GLU A 119 -4.55 -13.14 -8.01
N TYR A 120 -3.76 -12.06 -8.03
CA TYR A 120 -2.43 -12.04 -8.64
C TYR A 120 -1.28 -12.11 -7.61
N GLN A 121 -1.46 -12.92 -6.56
CA GLN A 121 -0.42 -13.14 -5.55
C GLN A 121 0.86 -13.74 -6.15
N ASP A 122 0.73 -14.68 -7.09
CA ASP A 122 1.90 -15.30 -7.73
C ASP A 122 2.73 -14.26 -8.49
N GLU A 123 2.07 -13.46 -9.32
CA GLU A 123 2.71 -12.41 -10.12
C GLU A 123 3.26 -11.28 -9.26
N LEU A 124 2.77 -11.11 -8.02
CA LEU A 124 3.30 -10.16 -7.04
C LEU A 124 4.54 -10.71 -6.35
N HIS A 125 4.55 -11.97 -5.92
CA HIS A 125 5.64 -12.54 -5.15
C HIS A 125 6.77 -13.14 -6.00
N ARG A 126 6.48 -13.56 -7.24
CA ARG A 126 7.44 -14.26 -8.13
C ARG A 126 7.65 -13.46 -9.42
N PRO A 127 8.74 -12.69 -9.53
CA PRO A 127 9.01 -11.89 -10.72
C PRO A 127 9.13 -12.72 -12.01
N MET A 128 8.13 -12.60 -12.88
CA MET A 128 8.08 -13.28 -14.18
C MET A 128 7.84 -12.32 -15.37
N PHE A 129 7.71 -11.01 -15.10
CA PHE A 129 7.46 -10.02 -16.14
C PHE A 129 8.75 -9.44 -16.72
N PRO A 130 8.72 -8.87 -17.94
CA PRO A 130 9.86 -8.14 -18.48
C PRO A 130 10.28 -6.95 -17.61
N TYR A 131 9.31 -6.28 -16.97
CA TYR A 131 9.59 -5.21 -16.01
C TYR A 131 8.47 -5.08 -14.97
N LYS A 132 8.55 -4.04 -14.11
CA LYS A 132 7.56 -3.80 -13.06
C LYS A 132 6.19 -3.45 -13.65
N PHE A 133 5.12 -3.86 -12.97
CA PHE A 133 3.75 -3.49 -13.31
C PHE A 133 2.99 -3.06 -12.05
N LYS A 134 2.06 -2.11 -12.16
CA LYS A 134 1.29 -1.56 -11.03
C LYS A 134 -0.19 -1.39 -11.39
N PHE A 135 -1.05 -1.80 -10.46
CA PHE A 135 -2.44 -1.38 -10.41
C PHE A 135 -2.63 -0.22 -9.44
N LYS A 136 -3.43 0.77 -9.83
CA LYS A 136 -4.01 1.75 -8.89
C LYS A 136 -5.46 2.06 -9.20
N THR A 137 -6.26 2.19 -8.14
CA THR A 137 -7.71 2.34 -8.24
C THR A 137 -8.19 3.65 -7.61
N SER A 138 -8.75 4.53 -8.43
CA SER A 138 -9.37 5.79 -8.01
C SER A 138 -10.87 5.76 -8.19
N GLY A 139 -11.61 6.21 -7.17
CA GLY A 139 -13.07 6.13 -7.14
C GLY A 139 -13.77 7.10 -8.10
N CYS A 140 -13.10 8.18 -8.48
CA CYS A 140 -13.60 9.22 -9.38
C CYS A 140 -12.44 9.96 -10.08
N PRO A 141 -12.71 10.87 -11.04
CA PRO A 141 -11.68 11.60 -11.79
C PRO A 141 -10.78 12.55 -10.98
N ASN A 142 -11.08 12.84 -9.71
CA ASN A 142 -10.16 13.59 -8.83
C ASN A 142 -8.86 12.82 -8.56
N ASP A 143 -8.85 11.51 -8.81
CA ASP A 143 -7.66 10.65 -8.79
C ASP A 143 -6.80 10.77 -7.52
N CYS A 144 -7.41 10.64 -6.33
CA CYS A 144 -6.72 10.88 -5.05
C CYS A 144 -5.54 9.92 -4.77
N VAL A 145 -5.41 8.78 -5.48
CA VAL A 145 -4.22 7.90 -5.37
C VAL A 145 -3.19 8.13 -6.50
N ALA A 146 -3.48 9.10 -7.37
CA ALA A 146 -2.71 9.46 -8.57
C ALA A 146 -2.42 8.23 -9.43
N ALA A 147 -3.47 7.47 -9.75
CA ALA A 147 -3.41 6.27 -10.56
C ALA A 147 -2.82 6.59 -11.93
N ILE A 148 -3.36 7.61 -12.62
CA ILE A 148 -3.00 7.92 -14.01
C ILE A 148 -1.50 8.20 -14.21
N ALA A 149 -0.85 8.72 -13.17
CA ALA A 149 0.56 9.11 -13.22
C ALA A 149 1.50 8.05 -12.62
N ARG A 150 1.00 7.09 -11.82
CA ARG A 150 1.85 6.23 -10.97
C ARG A 150 1.55 4.74 -11.09
N ALA A 151 0.67 4.34 -12.02
CA ALA A 151 0.35 2.95 -12.32
C ALA A 151 0.37 2.66 -13.81
N ASP A 152 0.83 1.46 -14.17
CA ASP A 152 0.82 0.94 -15.54
C ASP A 152 -0.61 0.61 -15.98
N CYS A 153 -1.46 0.17 -15.04
CA CYS A 153 -2.90 0.04 -15.23
C CYS A 153 -3.66 0.90 -14.20
N SER A 154 -4.32 1.93 -14.73
CA SER A 154 -5.11 2.89 -13.95
C SER A 154 -6.59 2.58 -14.06
N ILE A 155 -7.26 2.35 -12.93
CA ILE A 155 -8.70 2.11 -12.85
C ILE A 155 -9.33 3.34 -12.23
N ILE A 156 -10.07 4.13 -13.02
CA ILE A 156 -10.66 5.40 -12.58
C ILE A 156 -12.17 5.33 -12.77
N GLY A 157 -12.92 5.41 -11.66
CA GLY A 157 -14.37 5.36 -11.66
C GLY A 157 -15.02 6.57 -12.35
N THR A 158 -16.16 6.32 -12.98
CA THR A 158 -17.02 7.35 -13.58
C THR A 158 -18.48 6.88 -13.55
N TRP A 159 -19.39 7.76 -13.95
CA TRP A 159 -20.79 7.45 -14.26
C TRP A 159 -21.05 7.69 -15.75
N ARG A 160 -22.23 7.29 -16.24
CA ARG A 160 -22.63 7.41 -17.66
C ARG A 160 -23.99 8.08 -17.87
N ASP A 161 -24.68 8.41 -16.79
CA ASP A 161 -25.96 9.10 -16.74
C ASP A 161 -25.78 10.59 -16.35
N ASN A 162 -26.88 11.27 -16.03
CA ASN A 162 -26.84 12.71 -15.72
C ASN A 162 -26.38 12.96 -14.28
N ILE A 163 -25.73 14.11 -14.05
CA ILE A 163 -25.48 14.62 -12.71
C ILE A 163 -26.82 14.83 -12.00
N ARG A 164 -26.93 14.35 -10.75
CA ARG A 164 -28.10 14.55 -9.91
C ARG A 164 -28.04 15.95 -9.29
N ILE A 165 -29.11 16.73 -9.45
CA ILE A 165 -29.17 18.13 -9.00
C ILE A 165 -30.28 18.27 -7.97
N ASP A 166 -29.91 18.67 -6.74
CA ASP A 166 -30.84 19.09 -5.69
C ASP A 166 -31.03 20.61 -5.75
N GLN A 167 -32.21 21.05 -6.20
CA GLN A 167 -32.52 22.47 -6.38
C GLN A 167 -32.67 23.23 -5.05
N GLU A 168 -32.99 22.55 -3.94
CA GLU A 168 -33.04 23.19 -2.63
C GLU A 168 -31.62 23.51 -2.14
N ALA A 169 -30.72 22.53 -2.22
CA ALA A 169 -29.31 22.73 -1.90
C ALA A 169 -28.69 23.84 -2.77
N VAL A 170 -28.96 23.87 -4.07
CA VAL A 170 -28.46 24.93 -4.98
C VAL A 170 -28.90 26.33 -4.51
N ARG A 171 -30.15 26.50 -4.10
CA ARG A 171 -30.64 27.79 -3.58
C ARG A 171 -30.01 28.15 -2.24
N ALA A 172 -29.80 27.18 -1.36
CA ALA A 172 -29.09 27.40 -0.10
C ALA A 172 -27.66 27.89 -0.36
N TYR A 173 -26.91 27.24 -1.25
CA TYR A 173 -25.57 27.71 -1.66
C TYR A 173 -25.59 29.13 -2.25
N ALA A 174 -26.61 29.50 -3.03
CA ALA A 174 -26.74 30.84 -3.60
C ALA A 174 -27.12 31.91 -2.57
N ALA A 175 -27.72 31.52 -1.44
CA ALA A 175 -28.11 32.43 -0.36
C ALA A 175 -26.96 32.79 0.61
N GLY A 176 -25.84 32.05 0.54
CA GLY A 176 -24.71 32.16 1.48
C GLY A 176 -24.90 31.32 2.74
#